data_AF-A0A084VRD5-F1
#
_entry.id   AF-A0A084VRD5-F1
#
_cell.length_a   1.000
_cell.length_b   1.000
_cell.length_c   1.000
_cell.angle_alpha   90.00
_cell.angle_beta   90.00
_cell.angle_gamma   90.00
#
_symmetry.space_group_name_H-M   'P 1'
#
loop_
_entity.id
_entity.type
_entity.pdbx_description
1 polymer ?
#
loop_
_entity_poly.entity_id
_entity_poly.type
_entity_poly.pdbx_seq_one_letter_code
_entity_poly.pdbx_strand_id
1 'polypeptide(L)'
;MTDRQGCSRNPCGVGATCQETAGGRPVCSCPAGYSGNPLVQCRRAECLDHSECRGDQACRNGNCVNPCAGVCGVNANCEVRNHVPVCSCPRGRTGDPFSSCRLQDPEELCRPSPCGSNTKCDVVNGVPTCSCLPGYIGSPLSGCRHECESDAECVSNQFCSQFKCVSGCNQCGKGATCARVTNHRAVCECPKGYIGSPFSECRPECYGDRDCPAGRPACIYGICKNPCEGACGVGADCNLRGMTPVCSCPRDMTGDPFISCRPFTKEDLCNPNPCGTNAVCTPGYDRSNQERPVCTCPPGYTGNALSNCVRGECQSDAECADHKACISYQCVDPCVGQCGVGAQCQAKRHLAVCTCPAGTQGDALVSCRTARNYPVARYNKKRNAVP
;
A
#
# COMPACT_ATOMS: atom_id res chain seq x y z
N MET A 1 -109.84 71.04 -23.88
CA MET A 1 -108.67 71.79 -24.39
C MET A 1 -107.62 71.79 -23.30
N THR A 2 -106.64 70.87 -23.36
CA THR A 2 -105.43 70.92 -22.52
C THR A 2 -104.33 71.54 -23.37
N ASP A 3 -103.87 72.68 -22.88
CA ASP A 3 -102.89 73.59 -23.46
C ASP A 3 -101.54 72.88 -23.66
N ARG A 4 -101.25 72.43 -24.89
CA ARG A 4 -99.91 71.94 -25.26
C ARG A 4 -99.03 73.16 -25.56
N GLN A 5 -98.63 73.87 -24.52
CA GLN A 5 -97.59 74.89 -24.63
C GLN A 5 -96.24 74.20 -24.78
N GLY A 6 -95.84 73.97 -26.03
CA GLY A 6 -94.53 73.44 -26.42
C GLY A 6 -93.41 74.45 -26.09
N CYS A 7 -92.79 75.05 -27.10
CA CYS A 7 -91.73 76.03 -26.89
C CYS A 7 -92.24 77.41 -26.45
N SER A 8 -93.56 77.62 -26.42
CA SER A 8 -94.22 78.90 -26.14
C SER A 8 -93.94 79.47 -24.73
N ARG A 9 -93.63 78.63 -23.73
CA ARG A 9 -93.17 79.09 -22.39
C ARG A 9 -91.67 79.00 -22.15
N ASN A 10 -90.89 78.71 -23.21
CA ASN A 10 -89.45 78.46 -23.16
C ASN A 10 -89.02 77.53 -22.01
N PRO A 11 -89.35 76.22 -22.07
CA PRO A 11 -89.00 75.25 -21.04
C PRO A 11 -87.50 74.89 -21.00
N CYS A 12 -86.68 75.51 -21.86
CA CYS A 12 -85.27 75.22 -22.00
C CYS A 12 -84.41 76.11 -21.10
N GLY A 13 -83.22 75.61 -20.75
CA GLY A 13 -82.25 76.32 -19.94
C GLY A 13 -81.71 77.58 -20.61
N VAL A 14 -81.04 78.43 -19.82
CA VAL A 14 -80.50 79.71 -20.31
C VAL A 14 -79.52 79.47 -21.46
N GLY A 15 -79.76 80.11 -22.61
CA GLY A 15 -78.92 79.99 -23.81
C GLY A 15 -79.17 78.76 -24.68
N ALA A 16 -80.15 77.91 -24.35
CA ALA A 16 -80.57 76.78 -25.17
C ALA A 16 -81.65 77.19 -26.20
N THR A 17 -81.69 76.48 -27.32
CA THR A 17 -82.73 76.63 -28.35
C THR A 17 -83.81 75.57 -28.15
N CYS A 18 -85.08 75.99 -28.23
CA CYS A 18 -86.22 75.08 -28.15
C CYS A 18 -86.75 74.76 -29.54
N GLN A 19 -86.87 73.47 -29.86
CA GLN A 19 -87.48 72.98 -31.10
C GLN A 19 -88.73 72.14 -30.79
N GLU A 20 -89.83 72.39 -31.50
CA GLU A 20 -91.05 71.58 -31.38
C GLU A 20 -90.93 70.32 -32.24
N THR A 21 -91.17 69.16 -31.64
CA THR A 21 -91.30 67.89 -32.36
C THR A 21 -92.74 67.68 -32.82
N ALA A 22 -92.95 66.84 -33.85
CA ALA A 22 -94.28 66.57 -34.44
C ALA A 22 -95.36 66.12 -33.43
N GLY A 23 -94.98 65.69 -32.22
CA GLY A 23 -95.90 65.36 -31.12
C GLY A 23 -96.23 66.51 -30.16
N GLY A 24 -95.74 67.73 -30.39
CA GLY A 24 -95.94 68.89 -29.51
C GLY A 24 -95.10 68.87 -28.23
N ARG A 25 -94.02 68.06 -28.18
CA ARG A 25 -93.07 68.05 -27.06
C ARG A 25 -91.88 68.97 -27.37
N PRO A 26 -91.50 69.87 -26.44
CA PRO A 26 -90.33 70.71 -26.61
C PRO A 26 -89.04 69.88 -26.44
N VAL A 27 -88.12 70.00 -27.40
CA VAL A 27 -86.76 69.44 -27.31
C VAL A 27 -85.79 70.60 -27.21
N CYS A 28 -84.99 70.60 -26.14
CA CYS A 28 -83.98 71.62 -25.90
C CYS A 28 -82.63 71.14 -26.42
N SER A 29 -81.95 71.96 -27.20
CA SER A 29 -80.59 71.72 -27.68
C SER A 29 -79.73 72.97 -27.49
N CYS A 30 -78.42 72.79 -27.32
CA CYS A 30 -77.52 73.94 -27.36
C CYS A 30 -77.30 74.38 -28.82
N PRO A 31 -77.38 75.68 -29.13
CA PRO A 31 -77.05 76.20 -30.46
C PRO A 31 -75.57 75.94 -30.81
N ALA A 32 -75.23 76.01 -32.10
CA ALA A 32 -73.87 75.73 -32.59
C ALA A 32 -72.82 76.60 -31.87
N GLY A 33 -71.71 75.98 -31.44
CA GLY A 33 -70.67 76.63 -30.65
C GLY A 33 -71.00 76.81 -29.16
N TYR A 34 -72.10 76.22 -28.68
CA TYR A 34 -72.45 76.14 -27.26
C TYR A 34 -72.54 74.67 -26.80
N SER A 35 -72.11 74.40 -25.57
CA SER A 35 -72.19 73.09 -24.92
C SER A 35 -72.74 73.22 -23.49
N GLY A 36 -73.15 72.11 -22.90
CA GLY A 36 -73.72 72.05 -21.56
C GLY A 36 -75.00 71.23 -21.51
N ASN A 37 -75.82 71.44 -20.48
CA ASN A 37 -77.12 70.80 -20.37
C ASN A 37 -78.20 71.74 -20.93
N PRO A 38 -78.85 71.42 -22.07
CA PRO A 38 -79.85 72.28 -22.69
C PRO A 38 -81.09 72.57 -21.82
N LEU A 39 -81.32 71.80 -20.75
CA LEU A 39 -82.41 72.02 -19.81
C LEU A 39 -82.03 72.96 -18.65
N VAL A 40 -80.74 73.22 -18.44
CA VAL A 40 -80.25 74.05 -17.32
C VAL A 40 -79.60 75.33 -17.86
N GLN A 41 -78.53 75.16 -18.64
CA GLN A 41 -77.78 76.27 -19.23
C GLN A 41 -76.86 75.74 -20.35
N CYS A 42 -76.90 76.39 -21.51
CA CYS A 42 -75.89 76.27 -22.54
C CYS A 42 -74.87 77.39 -22.38
N ARG A 43 -73.58 77.05 -22.43
CA ARG A 43 -72.47 78.00 -22.38
C ARG A 43 -71.68 77.90 -23.67
N ARG A 44 -71.01 78.97 -24.06
CA ARG A 44 -70.13 78.93 -25.25
C ARG A 44 -69.09 77.83 -25.04
N ALA A 45 -69.03 76.90 -25.98
CA ALA A 45 -68.08 75.80 -25.95
C ALA A 45 -66.68 76.33 -26.26
N GLU A 46 -65.69 75.83 -25.53
CA GLU A 46 -64.28 76.06 -25.81
C GLU A 46 -63.81 75.29 -27.05
N CYS A 47 -64.40 74.10 -27.27
CA CYS A 47 -64.09 73.19 -28.38
C CYS A 47 -65.35 72.45 -28.84
N LEU A 48 -65.34 71.95 -30.07
CA LEU A 48 -66.33 70.99 -30.59
C LEU A 48 -65.71 69.64 -30.95
N ASP A 49 -64.45 69.64 -31.39
CA ASP A 49 -63.66 68.46 -31.72
C ASP A 49 -62.36 68.40 -30.90
N HIS A 50 -61.78 67.21 -30.75
CA HIS A 50 -60.51 67.04 -30.02
C HIS A 50 -59.36 67.83 -30.65
N SER A 51 -59.33 67.95 -31.98
CA SER A 51 -58.32 68.69 -32.74
C SER A 51 -58.29 70.20 -32.46
N GLU A 52 -59.35 70.75 -31.87
CA GLU A 52 -59.43 72.16 -31.46
C GLU A 52 -58.75 72.43 -30.10
N CYS A 53 -58.40 71.36 -29.36
CA CYS A 53 -57.69 71.46 -28.09
C CYS A 53 -56.18 71.32 -28.27
N ARG A 54 -55.40 71.73 -27.25
CA ARG A 54 -53.94 71.45 -27.22
C ARG A 54 -53.71 69.93 -27.25
N GLY A 55 -52.54 69.50 -27.74
CA GLY A 55 -52.24 68.06 -27.93
C GLY A 55 -52.31 67.20 -26.66
N ASP A 56 -52.25 67.82 -25.48
CA ASP A 56 -52.38 67.23 -24.15
C ASP A 56 -53.80 67.31 -23.55
N GLN A 57 -54.77 67.79 -24.32
CA GLN A 57 -56.16 68.00 -23.91
C GLN A 57 -57.12 67.32 -24.89
N ALA A 58 -58.36 67.07 -24.48
CA ALA A 58 -59.39 66.51 -25.33
C ALA A 58 -60.70 67.25 -25.12
N CYS A 59 -61.45 67.46 -26.21
CA CYS A 59 -62.76 68.05 -26.10
C CYS A 59 -63.76 67.11 -25.39
N ARG A 60 -64.31 67.54 -24.25
CA ARG A 60 -65.35 66.81 -23.52
C ARG A 60 -66.42 67.77 -23.04
N ASN A 61 -67.66 67.53 -23.47
CA ASN A 61 -68.82 68.41 -23.18
C ASN A 61 -68.52 69.89 -23.52
N GLY A 62 -67.79 70.11 -24.61
CA GLY A 62 -67.36 71.41 -25.12
C GLY A 62 -66.37 72.19 -24.24
N ASN A 63 -65.57 71.51 -23.44
CA ASN A 63 -64.40 72.08 -22.75
C ASN A 63 -63.15 71.26 -23.08
N CYS A 64 -62.00 71.91 -23.21
CA CYS A 64 -60.72 71.24 -23.38
C CYS A 64 -60.21 70.78 -22.03
N VAL A 65 -60.33 69.48 -21.76
CA VAL A 65 -59.95 68.88 -20.49
C VAL A 65 -58.76 67.96 -20.67
N ASN A 66 -57.94 67.81 -19.64
CA ASN A 66 -56.90 66.79 -19.64
C ASN A 66 -57.56 65.40 -19.62
N PRO A 67 -57.41 64.57 -20.67
CA PRO A 67 -58.04 63.26 -20.72
C PRO A 67 -57.43 62.25 -19.73
N CYS A 68 -56.26 62.51 -19.16
CA CYS A 68 -55.63 61.66 -18.14
C CYS A 68 -56.28 61.78 -16.75
N ALA A 69 -57.04 62.85 -16.50
CA ALA A 69 -57.61 63.13 -15.18
C ALA A 69 -58.60 62.02 -14.77
N GLY A 70 -58.17 61.15 -13.84
CA GLY A 70 -58.97 60.08 -13.27
C GLY A 70 -59.14 58.82 -14.13
N VAL A 71 -58.36 58.66 -15.20
CA VAL A 71 -58.48 57.52 -16.12
C VAL A 71 -57.49 56.38 -15.82
N CYS A 72 -56.24 56.72 -15.49
CA CYS A 72 -55.24 55.70 -15.18
C CYS A 72 -55.29 55.28 -13.71
N GLY A 73 -54.93 54.02 -13.47
CA GLY A 73 -54.90 53.40 -12.16
C GLY A 73 -53.81 53.94 -11.24
N VAL A 74 -53.82 53.50 -9.99
CA VAL A 74 -52.86 53.96 -8.98
C VAL A 74 -51.42 53.59 -9.40
N ASN A 75 -50.50 54.56 -9.35
CA ASN A 75 -49.08 54.44 -9.75
C ASN A 75 -48.83 54.10 -11.24
N ALA A 76 -49.81 54.33 -12.12
CA ALA A 76 -49.61 54.29 -13.57
C ALA A 76 -49.18 55.66 -14.11
N ASN A 77 -48.35 55.66 -15.16
CA ASN A 77 -48.07 56.86 -15.95
C ASN A 77 -49.19 57.06 -16.97
N CYS A 78 -49.63 58.31 -17.13
CA CYS A 78 -50.54 58.69 -18.21
C CYS A 78 -49.84 59.60 -19.21
N GLU A 79 -49.91 59.24 -20.48
CA GLU A 79 -49.49 60.09 -21.59
C GLU A 79 -50.68 60.31 -22.52
N VAL A 80 -50.85 61.54 -23.00
CA VAL A 80 -51.89 61.84 -24.00
C VAL A 80 -51.31 61.60 -25.38
N ARG A 81 -51.89 60.65 -26.13
CA ARG A 81 -51.53 60.41 -27.53
C ARG A 81 -52.77 60.61 -28.38
N ASN A 82 -52.71 61.59 -29.29
CA ASN A 82 -53.82 61.97 -30.17
C ASN A 82 -55.12 62.27 -29.39
N HIS A 83 -55.01 63.08 -28.33
CA HIS A 83 -56.13 63.45 -27.45
C HIS A 83 -56.76 62.26 -26.66
N VAL A 84 -56.13 61.09 -26.68
CA VAL A 84 -56.56 59.88 -25.95
C VAL A 84 -55.58 59.58 -24.82
N PRO A 85 -56.04 59.23 -23.61
CA PRO A 85 -55.15 58.86 -22.52
C PRO A 85 -54.58 57.46 -22.75
N VAL A 86 -53.26 57.33 -22.65
CA VAL A 86 -52.53 56.06 -22.72
C VAL A 86 -51.91 55.79 -21.36
N CYS A 87 -52.39 54.76 -20.69
CA CYS A 87 -51.91 54.34 -19.37
C CYS A 87 -50.83 53.27 -19.52
N SER A 88 -49.72 53.42 -18.79
CA SER A 88 -48.65 52.41 -18.74
C SER A 88 -48.06 52.30 -17.34
N CYS A 89 -47.58 51.12 -16.96
CA CYS A 89 -46.82 50.98 -15.72
C CYS A 89 -45.39 51.51 -15.94
N PRO A 90 -44.87 52.38 -15.06
CA PRO A 90 -43.50 52.87 -15.15
C PRO A 90 -42.48 51.73 -14.95
N ARG A 91 -41.21 51.97 -15.33
CA ARG A 91 -40.13 50.98 -15.18
C ARG A 91 -40.03 50.47 -13.73
N GLY A 92 -39.93 49.15 -13.57
CA GLY A 92 -39.89 48.49 -12.26
C GLY A 92 -41.28 48.23 -11.65
N ARG A 93 -42.36 48.49 -12.37
CA ARG A 93 -43.74 48.17 -11.96
C ARG A 93 -44.45 47.28 -12.97
N THR A 94 -45.38 46.47 -12.47
CA THR A 94 -46.24 45.58 -13.26
C THR A 94 -47.68 45.65 -12.76
N GLY A 95 -48.62 45.08 -13.53
CA GLY A 95 -50.05 45.11 -13.23
C GLY A 95 -50.88 45.69 -14.38
N ASP A 96 -52.13 46.02 -14.08
CA ASP A 96 -53.04 46.67 -15.03
C ASP A 96 -52.91 48.20 -14.91
N PRO A 97 -52.44 48.92 -15.95
CA PRO A 97 -52.29 50.37 -15.92
C PRO A 97 -53.59 51.15 -15.71
N PHE A 98 -54.76 50.55 -15.97
CA PHE A 98 -56.06 51.19 -15.74
C PHE A 98 -56.57 50.98 -14.31
N SER A 99 -56.09 49.93 -13.62
CA SER A 99 -56.52 49.60 -12.25
C SER A 99 -55.46 50.00 -11.22
N SER A 100 -54.27 49.40 -11.27
CA SER A 100 -53.14 49.74 -10.40
C SER A 100 -51.85 49.07 -10.90
N CYS A 101 -50.75 49.81 -10.82
CA CYS A 101 -49.40 49.29 -11.00
C CYS A 101 -48.73 49.08 -9.63
N ARG A 102 -48.24 47.87 -9.38
CA ARG A 102 -47.46 47.54 -8.18
C ARG A 102 -45.99 47.40 -8.54
N LEU A 103 -45.12 47.49 -7.54
CA LEU A 103 -43.71 47.12 -7.72
C LEU A 103 -43.64 45.68 -8.24
N GLN A 104 -42.87 45.48 -9.29
CA GLN A 104 -42.65 44.14 -9.82
C GLN A 104 -41.85 43.36 -8.78
N ASP A 105 -42.45 42.28 -8.28
CA ASP A 105 -41.75 41.39 -7.37
C ASP A 105 -40.66 40.67 -8.18
N PRO A 106 -39.38 40.77 -7.78
CA PRO A 106 -38.30 40.04 -8.43
C PRO A 106 -38.60 38.53 -8.55
N GLU A 107 -39.31 37.93 -7.59
CA GLU A 107 -39.63 36.50 -7.64
C GLU A 107 -40.56 36.11 -8.80
N GLU A 108 -41.37 37.04 -9.31
CA GLU A 108 -42.27 36.78 -10.45
C GLU A 108 -41.52 36.55 -11.76
N LEU A 109 -40.29 37.08 -11.88
CA LEU A 109 -39.43 36.83 -13.05
C LEU A 109 -38.95 35.38 -13.12
N CYS A 110 -39.00 34.65 -12.00
CA CYS A 110 -38.65 33.24 -11.91
C CYS A 110 -39.89 32.34 -11.78
N ARG A 111 -41.11 32.86 -11.96
CA ARG A 111 -42.36 32.08 -11.82
C ARG A 111 -43.35 32.39 -12.96
N PRO A 112 -43.51 31.47 -13.95
CA PRO A 112 -42.84 30.18 -14.10
C PRO A 112 -41.34 30.37 -14.42
N SER A 113 -40.51 29.39 -14.03
CA SER A 113 -39.05 29.50 -14.22
C SER A 113 -38.69 29.56 -15.71
N PRO A 114 -37.91 30.55 -16.16
CA PRO A 114 -37.37 30.60 -17.51
C PRO A 114 -36.13 29.70 -17.70
N CYS A 115 -35.64 29.08 -16.61
CA CYS A 115 -34.45 28.23 -16.61
C CYS A 115 -34.81 26.76 -16.88
N GLY A 116 -33.84 26.01 -17.42
CA GLY A 116 -34.00 24.58 -17.66
C GLY A 116 -34.04 23.74 -16.38
N SER A 117 -34.22 22.43 -16.49
CA SER A 117 -34.26 21.51 -15.34
C SER A 117 -32.97 21.52 -14.52
N ASN A 118 -33.08 21.24 -13.21
CA ASN A 118 -31.97 21.18 -12.25
C ASN A 118 -31.13 22.47 -12.16
N THR A 119 -31.80 23.62 -12.22
CA THR A 119 -31.18 24.94 -12.14
C THR A 119 -31.78 25.79 -11.02
N LYS A 120 -31.04 26.83 -10.63
CA LYS A 120 -31.50 27.90 -9.76
C LYS A 120 -31.69 29.16 -10.61
N CYS A 121 -32.85 29.79 -10.47
CA CYS A 121 -33.15 31.10 -11.04
C CYS A 121 -32.93 32.17 -9.96
N ASP A 122 -32.01 33.09 -10.21
CA ASP A 122 -31.75 34.26 -9.38
C ASP A 122 -31.98 35.53 -10.21
N VAL A 123 -32.51 36.60 -9.62
CA VAL A 123 -32.68 37.88 -10.32
C VAL A 123 -31.48 38.78 -10.03
N VAL A 124 -30.65 39.01 -11.04
CA VAL A 124 -29.49 39.89 -10.96
C VAL A 124 -29.77 41.12 -11.82
N ASN A 125 -29.77 42.32 -11.22
CA ASN A 125 -30.07 43.58 -11.90
C ASN A 125 -31.43 43.59 -12.66
N GLY A 126 -32.45 42.93 -12.11
CA GLY A 126 -33.77 42.84 -12.73
C GLY A 126 -33.87 41.84 -13.89
N VAL A 127 -32.84 41.01 -14.11
CA VAL A 127 -32.82 39.97 -15.15
C VAL A 127 -32.76 38.58 -14.51
N PRO A 128 -33.64 37.64 -14.90
CA PRO A 128 -33.55 36.26 -14.45
C PRO A 128 -32.28 35.62 -14.99
N THR A 129 -31.41 35.17 -14.09
CA THR A 129 -30.13 34.53 -14.38
C THR A 129 -30.19 33.09 -13.89
N CYS A 130 -29.84 32.16 -14.77
CA CYS A 130 -29.90 30.73 -14.51
C CYS A 130 -28.53 30.19 -14.17
N SER A 131 -28.43 29.37 -13.12
CA SER A 131 -27.22 28.63 -12.76
C SER A 131 -27.54 27.17 -12.48
N CYS A 132 -26.62 26.23 -12.76
CA CYS A 132 -26.83 24.83 -12.40
C CYS A 132 -26.84 24.67 -10.88
N LEU A 133 -27.68 23.78 -10.37
CA LEU A 133 -27.60 23.37 -8.97
C LEU A 133 -26.22 22.72 -8.66
N PRO A 134 -25.75 22.74 -7.40
CA PRO A 134 -24.48 22.11 -7.03
C PRO A 134 -24.41 20.64 -7.48
N GLY A 135 -23.33 20.26 -8.17
CA GLY A 135 -23.13 18.90 -8.67
C GLY A 135 -23.78 18.60 -10.03
N TYR A 136 -24.44 19.58 -10.65
CA TYR A 136 -24.92 19.49 -12.03
C TYR A 136 -24.03 20.28 -12.99
N ILE A 137 -23.89 19.76 -14.20
CA ILE A 137 -23.11 20.33 -15.30
C ILE A 137 -24.00 20.53 -16.54
N GLY A 138 -23.57 21.42 -17.44
CA GLY A 138 -24.26 21.69 -18.69
C GLY A 138 -24.69 23.16 -18.82
N SER A 139 -25.71 23.41 -19.63
CA SER A 139 -26.22 24.75 -19.91
C SER A 139 -27.46 25.04 -19.04
N PRO A 140 -27.43 26.05 -18.16
CA PRO A 140 -28.56 26.39 -17.29
C PRO A 140 -29.85 26.77 -18.04
N LEU A 141 -29.77 27.16 -19.31
CA LEU A 141 -30.95 27.51 -20.11
C LEU A 141 -31.66 26.26 -20.67
N SER A 142 -30.90 25.25 -21.10
CA SER A 142 -31.49 23.99 -21.61
C SER A 142 -31.78 22.99 -20.50
N GLY A 143 -31.10 23.13 -19.35
CA GLY A 143 -31.15 22.20 -18.23
C GLY A 143 -29.78 21.59 -17.97
N CYS A 144 -29.52 21.30 -16.71
CA CYS A 144 -28.28 20.69 -16.26
C CYS A 144 -28.50 19.22 -15.90
N ARG A 145 -27.45 18.41 -16.05
CA ARG A 145 -27.45 16.99 -15.71
C ARG A 145 -26.27 16.64 -14.81
N HIS A 146 -26.30 15.46 -14.23
CA HIS A 146 -25.14 14.92 -13.54
C HIS A 146 -24.01 14.59 -14.53
N GLU A 147 -22.80 14.37 -14.00
CA GLU A 147 -21.65 13.96 -14.82
C GLU A 147 -21.93 12.61 -15.49
N CYS A 148 -22.48 11.67 -14.72
CA CYS A 148 -22.95 10.36 -15.18
C CYS A 148 -24.21 9.93 -14.42
N GLU A 149 -25.07 9.13 -15.06
CA GLU A 149 -26.09 8.31 -14.38
C GLU A 149 -25.75 6.82 -14.45
N SER A 150 -24.90 6.44 -15.41
CA SER A 150 -24.43 5.06 -15.61
C SER A 150 -22.94 5.01 -15.97
N ASP A 151 -22.31 3.85 -15.76
CA ASP A 151 -20.90 3.63 -16.08
C ASP A 151 -20.56 3.91 -17.55
N ALA A 152 -21.53 3.67 -18.45
CA ALA A 152 -21.36 3.86 -19.89
C ALA A 152 -21.12 5.33 -20.31
N GLU A 153 -21.45 6.29 -19.45
CA GLU A 153 -21.19 7.71 -19.67
C GLU A 153 -19.76 8.12 -19.25
N CYS A 154 -19.06 7.26 -18.50
CA CYS A 154 -17.68 7.48 -18.10
C CYS A 154 -16.72 6.87 -19.14
N VAL A 155 -15.46 7.30 -19.11
CA VAL A 155 -14.41 6.63 -19.89
C VAL A 155 -14.17 5.21 -19.38
N SER A 156 -13.60 4.34 -20.21
CA SER A 156 -13.51 2.89 -19.95
C SER A 156 -12.72 2.50 -18.69
N ASN A 157 -11.87 3.40 -18.17
CA ASN A 157 -11.11 3.23 -16.92
C ASN A 157 -11.77 3.86 -15.68
N GLN A 158 -12.98 4.39 -15.82
CA GLN A 158 -13.77 5.02 -14.77
C GLN A 158 -15.13 4.31 -14.62
N PHE A 159 -15.86 4.60 -13.55
CA PHE A 159 -17.23 4.16 -13.36
C PHE A 159 -18.03 5.25 -12.66
N CYS A 160 -19.35 5.15 -12.73
CA CYS A 160 -20.24 6.13 -12.15
C CYS A 160 -20.46 5.83 -10.66
N SER A 161 -20.01 6.75 -9.81
CA SER A 161 -20.22 6.66 -8.36
C SER A 161 -20.74 8.00 -7.85
N GLN A 162 -21.94 7.97 -7.25
CA GLN A 162 -22.61 9.17 -6.72
C GLN A 162 -22.66 10.30 -7.75
N PHE A 163 -23.10 9.97 -8.97
CA PHE A 163 -23.26 10.92 -10.08
C PHE A 163 -21.97 11.58 -10.59
N LYS A 164 -20.81 11.01 -10.25
CA LYS A 164 -19.50 11.41 -10.72
C LYS A 164 -18.73 10.26 -11.35
N CYS A 165 -17.97 10.57 -12.39
CA CYS A 165 -17.06 9.60 -12.96
C CYS A 165 -15.79 9.54 -12.12
N VAL A 166 -15.59 8.41 -11.45
CA VAL A 166 -14.42 8.17 -10.60
C VAL A 166 -13.60 7.01 -11.15
N SER A 167 -12.32 6.95 -10.80
CA SER A 167 -11.43 5.86 -11.24
C SER A 167 -12.03 4.49 -10.90
N GLY A 168 -12.02 3.57 -11.87
CA GLY A 168 -12.42 2.18 -11.67
C GLY A 168 -11.67 1.52 -10.52
N CYS A 169 -10.41 1.91 -10.29
CA CYS A 169 -9.59 1.39 -9.19
C CYS A 169 -10.16 1.69 -7.80
N ASN A 170 -11.09 2.65 -7.67
CA ASN A 170 -11.78 2.89 -6.39
C ASN A 170 -12.71 1.73 -5.99
N GLN A 171 -12.93 0.74 -6.86
CA GLN A 171 -13.62 -0.52 -6.54
C GLN A 171 -12.74 -1.51 -5.76
N CYS A 172 -11.42 -1.31 -5.71
CA CYS A 172 -10.53 -2.20 -4.99
C CYS A 172 -10.60 -1.99 -3.47
N GLY A 173 -10.53 -3.10 -2.74
CA GLY A 173 -10.55 -3.12 -1.29
C GLY A 173 -9.30 -2.51 -0.66
N LYS A 174 -9.35 -2.27 0.65
CA LYS A 174 -8.22 -1.69 1.37
C LYS A 174 -6.99 -2.62 1.29
N GLY A 175 -5.83 -2.05 0.96
CA GLY A 175 -4.58 -2.80 0.82
C GLY A 175 -4.46 -3.65 -0.44
N ALA A 176 -5.45 -3.62 -1.34
CA ALA A 176 -5.37 -4.28 -2.64
C ALA A 176 -4.69 -3.37 -3.68
N THR A 177 -4.02 -4.01 -4.64
CA THR A 177 -3.45 -3.33 -5.81
C THR A 177 -4.44 -3.38 -6.96
N CYS A 178 -4.64 -2.27 -7.65
CA CYS A 178 -5.40 -2.23 -8.90
C CYS A 178 -4.49 -2.57 -10.08
N ALA A 179 -4.66 -3.75 -10.67
CA ALA A 179 -3.82 -4.20 -11.78
C ALA A 179 -4.19 -3.52 -13.11
N ARG A 180 -5.49 -3.39 -13.38
CA ARG A 180 -6.06 -2.68 -14.54
C ARG A 180 -7.55 -2.45 -14.35
N VAL A 181 -8.15 -1.61 -15.18
CA VAL A 181 -9.61 -1.46 -15.32
C VAL A 181 -10.02 -1.91 -16.71
N THR A 182 -11.07 -2.72 -16.81
CA THR A 182 -11.61 -3.23 -18.08
C THR A 182 -13.12 -3.13 -18.06
N ASN A 183 -13.69 -2.38 -19.00
CA ASN A 183 -15.14 -2.11 -19.08
C ASN A 183 -15.69 -1.61 -17.75
N HIS A 184 -15.12 -0.53 -17.22
CA HIS A 184 -15.50 0.10 -15.95
C HIS A 184 -15.28 -0.76 -14.70
N ARG A 185 -14.79 -2.01 -14.82
CA ARG A 185 -14.54 -2.91 -13.68
C ARG A 185 -13.05 -3.02 -13.38
N ALA A 186 -12.68 -2.87 -12.11
CA ALA A 186 -11.30 -3.09 -11.70
C ALA A 186 -10.96 -4.57 -11.60
N VAL A 187 -9.73 -4.90 -11.98
CA VAL A 187 -9.06 -6.16 -11.64
C VAL A 187 -8.18 -5.86 -10.44
N CYS A 188 -8.63 -6.32 -9.26
CA CYS A 188 -7.96 -6.09 -7.99
C CYS A 188 -7.21 -7.35 -7.55
N GLU A 189 -6.00 -7.19 -7.02
CA GLU A 189 -5.16 -8.28 -6.55
C GLU A 189 -4.58 -7.96 -5.17
N CYS A 190 -4.48 -8.96 -4.29
CA CYS A 190 -3.73 -8.78 -3.06
C CYS A 190 -2.22 -8.82 -3.35
N PRO A 191 -1.42 -7.91 -2.76
CA PRO A 191 0.03 -7.98 -2.84
C PRO A 191 0.57 -9.35 -2.40
N LYS A 192 1.77 -9.71 -2.88
CA LYS A 192 2.40 -10.99 -2.53
C LYS A 192 2.52 -11.13 -1.00
N GLY A 193 1.96 -12.21 -0.44
CA GLY A 193 1.97 -12.47 1.00
C GLY A 193 0.75 -11.95 1.77
N TYR A 194 -0.14 -11.23 1.10
CA TYR A 194 -1.40 -10.79 1.68
C TYR A 194 -2.52 -11.78 1.31
N ILE A 195 -3.43 -12.00 2.25
CA ILE A 195 -4.59 -12.86 2.13
C ILE A 195 -5.87 -12.04 2.29
N GLY A 196 -7.00 -12.58 1.86
CA GLY A 196 -8.30 -11.91 1.93
C GLY A 196 -8.95 -11.78 0.55
N SER A 197 -9.88 -10.83 0.42
CA SER A 197 -10.56 -10.56 -0.85
C SER A 197 -10.09 -9.22 -1.41
N PRO A 198 -9.54 -9.18 -2.64
CA PRO A 198 -9.04 -7.94 -3.25
C PRO A 198 -10.08 -6.83 -3.42
N PHE A 199 -11.37 -7.15 -3.37
CA PHE A 199 -12.47 -6.18 -3.48
C PHE A 199 -12.97 -5.66 -2.11
N SER A 200 -12.50 -6.22 -1.00
CA SER A 200 -12.93 -5.82 0.35
C SER A 200 -11.73 -5.39 1.20
N GLU A 201 -10.85 -6.32 1.53
CA GLU A 201 -9.63 -6.04 2.28
C GLU A 201 -8.59 -7.14 2.04
N CYS A 202 -7.35 -6.69 1.79
CA CYS A 202 -6.16 -7.53 1.81
C CYS A 202 -5.40 -7.26 3.12
N ARG A 203 -5.09 -8.32 3.87
CA ARG A 203 -4.34 -8.26 5.11
C ARG A 203 -3.13 -9.20 5.05
N PRO A 204 -2.04 -8.93 5.79
CA PRO A 204 -0.94 -9.89 5.86
C PRO A 204 -1.42 -11.22 6.43
N GLU A 205 -0.69 -12.29 6.12
CA GLU A 205 -0.96 -13.61 6.68
C GLU A 205 -0.78 -13.63 8.21
N CYS A 206 0.21 -12.87 8.70
CA CYS A 206 0.56 -12.76 10.11
C CYS A 206 0.95 -11.32 10.47
N TYR A 207 0.73 -10.93 11.72
CA TYR A 207 1.25 -9.70 12.31
C TYR A 207 2.41 -9.98 13.28
N GLY A 208 2.49 -11.20 13.80
CA GLY A 208 3.63 -11.72 14.54
C GLY A 208 3.72 -13.23 14.44
N ASP A 209 4.79 -13.80 14.98
CA ASP A 209 5.12 -15.22 14.80
C ASP A 209 4.10 -16.18 15.43
N ARG A 210 3.37 -15.71 16.45
CA ARG A 210 2.31 -16.48 17.11
C ARG A 210 1.09 -16.74 16.22
N ASP A 211 0.92 -15.93 15.17
CA ASP A 211 -0.15 -16.11 14.20
C ASP A 211 0.15 -17.25 13.22
N CYS A 212 1.41 -17.71 13.17
CA CYS A 212 1.88 -18.68 12.20
C CYS A 212 1.74 -20.15 12.68
N PRO A 213 1.43 -21.08 11.76
CA PRO A 213 1.34 -22.50 12.10
C PRO A 213 2.71 -23.14 12.30
N ALA A 214 2.76 -24.28 13.00
CA ALA A 214 3.99 -24.95 13.41
C ALA A 214 4.98 -25.28 12.26
N GLY A 215 4.48 -25.56 11.05
CA GLY A 215 5.34 -25.87 9.90
C GLY A 215 6.08 -24.67 9.30
N ARG A 216 5.68 -23.43 9.65
CA ARG A 216 6.25 -22.18 9.13
C ARG A 216 6.14 -21.07 10.18
N PRO A 217 6.83 -21.22 11.32
CA PRO A 217 6.50 -20.51 12.55
C PRO A 217 6.97 -19.05 12.62
N ALA A 218 7.70 -18.54 11.61
CA ALA A 218 8.22 -17.17 11.63
C ALA A 218 7.41 -16.25 10.72
N CYS A 219 7.02 -15.09 11.24
CA CYS A 219 6.36 -14.03 10.50
C CYS A 219 7.38 -13.06 9.93
N ILE A 220 7.72 -13.23 8.65
CA ILE A 220 8.73 -12.42 7.97
C ILE A 220 8.06 -11.59 6.89
N TYR A 221 8.00 -10.27 7.09
CA TYR A 221 7.30 -9.32 6.21
C TYR A 221 5.80 -9.64 6.03
N GLY A 222 5.13 -10.11 7.08
CA GLY A 222 3.71 -10.44 7.06
C GLY A 222 3.37 -11.79 6.41
N ILE A 223 4.38 -12.63 6.16
CA ILE A 223 4.25 -13.96 5.56
C ILE A 223 4.79 -15.00 6.54
N CYS A 224 4.02 -16.06 6.78
CA CYS A 224 4.51 -17.19 7.55
C CYS A 224 5.51 -18.01 6.73
N LYS A 225 6.75 -18.07 7.20
CA LYS A 225 7.86 -18.80 6.57
C LYS A 225 8.46 -19.81 7.52
N ASN A 226 9.03 -20.87 6.96
CA ASN A 226 9.84 -21.82 7.72
C ASN A 226 11.30 -21.34 7.73
N PRO A 227 11.86 -20.93 8.90
CA PRO A 227 13.26 -20.50 8.97
C PRO A 227 14.26 -21.59 8.60
N CYS A 228 13.87 -22.86 8.61
CA CYS A 228 14.74 -23.98 8.24
C CYS A 228 14.84 -24.20 6.72
N GLU A 229 13.93 -23.63 5.93
CA GLU A 229 13.93 -23.80 4.49
C GLU A 229 15.17 -23.12 3.87
N GLY A 230 16.14 -23.93 3.44
CA GLY A 230 17.40 -23.48 2.85
C GLY A 230 18.45 -22.97 3.86
N ALA A 231 18.20 -23.11 5.17
CA ALA A 231 19.15 -22.64 6.19
C ALA A 231 20.27 -23.66 6.51
N CYS A 232 19.98 -24.95 6.42
CA CYS A 232 20.91 -26.03 6.73
C CYS A 232 21.37 -26.78 5.49
N GLY A 233 22.58 -27.34 5.58
CA GLY A 233 23.20 -28.14 4.54
C GLY A 233 22.48 -29.46 4.29
N VAL A 234 22.83 -30.13 3.20
CA VAL A 234 22.22 -31.42 2.83
C VAL A 234 22.51 -32.46 3.93
N GLY A 235 21.46 -33.14 4.41
CA GLY A 235 21.58 -34.17 5.44
C GLY A 235 21.76 -33.65 6.87
N ALA A 236 21.67 -32.34 7.10
CA ALA A 236 21.69 -31.76 8.44
C ALA A 236 20.28 -31.67 9.06
N ASP A 237 20.19 -31.85 10.37
CA ASP A 237 18.99 -31.56 11.15
C ASP A 237 18.88 -30.05 11.38
N CYS A 238 17.68 -29.49 11.15
CA CYS A 238 17.38 -28.10 11.50
C CYS A 238 16.46 -28.04 12.71
N ASN A 239 16.95 -27.43 13.79
CA ASN A 239 16.17 -27.15 14.99
C ASN A 239 16.09 -25.65 15.23
N LEU A 240 14.93 -25.15 15.64
CA LEU A 240 14.78 -23.73 15.94
C LEU A 240 15.16 -23.44 17.40
N ARG A 241 16.05 -22.47 17.61
CA ARG A 241 16.19 -21.79 18.91
C ARG A 241 15.48 -20.45 18.83
N GLY A 242 14.22 -20.41 19.29
CA GLY A 242 13.31 -19.31 18.99
C GLY A 242 12.88 -19.39 17.52
N MET A 243 13.25 -18.39 16.71
CA MET A 243 13.05 -18.39 15.25
C MET A 243 14.36 -18.44 14.46
N THR A 244 15.48 -18.62 15.15
CA THR A 244 16.78 -18.77 14.53
C THR A 244 17.03 -20.25 14.24
N PRO A 245 17.32 -20.62 12.97
CA PRO A 245 17.67 -22.00 12.63
C PRO A 245 19.04 -22.35 13.21
N VAL A 246 19.12 -23.52 13.84
CA VAL A 246 20.35 -24.12 14.34
C VAL A 246 20.53 -25.45 13.63
N CYS A 247 21.60 -25.54 12.85
CA CYS A 247 21.93 -26.71 12.04
C CYS A 247 22.90 -27.61 12.80
N SER A 248 22.64 -28.91 12.78
CA SER A 248 23.53 -29.93 13.36
C SER A 248 23.53 -31.18 12.50
N CYS A 249 24.66 -31.88 12.42
CA CYS A 249 24.65 -33.20 11.79
C CYS A 249 23.93 -34.21 12.71
N PRO A 250 23.10 -35.09 12.15
CA PRO A 250 22.49 -36.19 12.87
C PRO A 250 23.53 -37.09 13.55
N ARG A 251 23.09 -37.97 14.45
CA ARG A 251 23.96 -38.99 15.04
C ARG A 251 24.60 -39.84 13.94
N ASP A 252 25.87 -40.18 14.12
CA ASP A 252 26.69 -40.98 13.19
C ASP A 252 27.02 -40.29 11.85
N MET A 253 26.78 -38.98 11.75
CA MET A 253 27.21 -38.13 10.64
C MET A 253 28.21 -37.07 11.10
N THR A 254 29.06 -36.62 10.18
CA THR A 254 30.06 -35.57 10.38
C THR A 254 30.10 -34.63 9.16
N GLY A 255 30.80 -33.50 9.29
CA GLY A 255 30.89 -32.47 8.27
C GLY A 255 30.48 -31.10 8.80
N ASP A 256 30.18 -30.19 7.89
CA ASP A 256 29.68 -28.85 8.21
C ASP A 256 28.15 -28.84 8.10
N PRO A 257 27.40 -28.65 9.20
CA PRO A 257 25.93 -28.65 9.18
C PRO A 257 25.29 -27.59 8.28
N PHE A 258 26.01 -26.55 7.88
CA PHE A 258 25.53 -25.51 6.96
C PHE A 258 25.83 -25.83 5.49
N ILE A 259 26.74 -26.77 5.22
CA ILE A 259 27.13 -27.17 3.86
C ILE A 259 26.57 -28.55 3.53
N SER A 260 27.03 -29.58 4.24
CA SER A 260 26.63 -30.96 4.02
C SER A 260 27.12 -31.86 5.15
N CYS A 261 26.26 -32.76 5.61
CA CYS A 261 26.61 -33.85 6.51
C CYS A 261 26.79 -35.13 5.70
N ARG A 262 27.82 -35.90 6.03
CA ARG A 262 28.10 -37.22 5.47
C ARG A 262 28.28 -38.25 6.58
N PRO A 263 28.09 -39.56 6.30
CA PRO A 263 28.38 -40.60 7.29
C PRO A 263 29.81 -40.47 7.83
N PHE A 264 29.96 -40.73 9.13
CA PHE A 264 31.27 -40.81 9.77
C PHE A 264 32.07 -41.97 9.18
N THR A 265 33.34 -41.72 8.82
CA THR A 265 34.26 -42.75 8.34
C THR A 265 35.47 -42.87 9.27
N LYS A 266 36.24 -43.94 9.13
CA LYS A 266 37.44 -44.17 9.97
C LYS A 266 38.45 -43.04 9.87
N GLU A 267 38.52 -42.39 8.72
CA GLU A 267 39.41 -41.26 8.45
C GLU A 267 39.07 -40.03 9.30
N ASP A 268 37.81 -39.88 9.71
CA ASP A 268 37.35 -38.76 10.54
C ASP A 268 37.88 -38.83 11.98
N LEU A 269 38.30 -40.01 12.44
CA LEU A 269 38.96 -40.18 13.74
C LEU A 269 40.24 -39.34 13.84
N CYS A 270 40.91 -39.08 12.71
CA CYS A 270 42.17 -38.36 12.63
C CYS A 270 42.04 -36.96 12.01
N ASN A 271 40.82 -36.46 11.80
CA ASN A 271 40.56 -35.16 11.16
C ASN A 271 39.49 -34.36 11.93
N PRO A 272 39.86 -33.29 12.65
CA PRO A 272 41.22 -32.77 12.83
C PRO A 272 42.10 -33.72 13.64
N ASN A 273 43.42 -33.68 13.42
CA ASN A 273 44.36 -34.57 14.09
C ASN A 273 44.27 -34.38 15.62
N PRO A 274 43.81 -35.39 16.39
CA PRO A 274 43.67 -35.29 17.84
C PRO A 274 44.98 -35.55 18.59
N CYS A 275 46.04 -35.95 17.89
CA CYS A 275 47.32 -36.27 18.49
C CYS A 275 48.14 -35.01 18.80
N GLY A 276 49.15 -35.18 19.66
CA GLY A 276 50.05 -34.11 20.05
C GLY A 276 50.90 -33.58 18.89
N THR A 277 51.62 -32.49 19.12
CA THR A 277 52.48 -31.89 18.08
C THR A 277 53.50 -32.91 17.56
N ASN A 278 53.72 -32.92 16.24
CA ASN A 278 54.59 -33.86 15.51
C ASN A 278 54.23 -35.35 15.60
N ALA A 279 53.06 -35.70 16.16
CA ALA A 279 52.58 -37.07 16.16
C ALA A 279 51.76 -37.38 14.89
N VAL A 280 51.83 -38.64 14.46
CA VAL A 280 51.03 -39.16 13.36
C VAL A 280 49.80 -39.87 13.93
N CYS A 281 48.63 -39.52 13.41
CA CYS A 281 47.37 -40.19 13.71
C CYS A 281 47.04 -41.23 12.64
N THR A 282 46.66 -42.42 13.08
CA THR A 282 46.06 -43.45 12.23
C THR A 282 44.77 -43.98 12.84
N PRO A 283 43.73 -44.30 12.05
CA PRO A 283 42.54 -44.98 12.55
C PRO A 283 42.89 -46.35 13.14
N GLY A 284 42.38 -46.67 14.33
CA GLY A 284 42.62 -47.96 14.98
C GLY A 284 41.52 -48.33 15.97
N TYR A 285 41.84 -49.22 16.90
CA TYR A 285 40.89 -49.77 17.87
C TYR A 285 41.45 -49.71 19.28
N ASP A 286 40.59 -49.51 20.28
CA ASP A 286 40.94 -49.67 21.68
C ASP A 286 40.91 -51.14 22.14
N ARG A 287 41.24 -51.39 23.42
CA ARG A 287 41.26 -52.74 24.00
C ARG A 287 39.87 -53.39 24.08
N SER A 288 38.80 -52.61 23.95
CA SER A 288 37.41 -53.05 23.90
C SER A 288 36.90 -53.18 22.46
N ASN A 289 37.80 -53.11 21.48
CA ASN A 289 37.49 -53.21 20.05
C ASN A 289 36.59 -52.08 19.53
N GLN A 290 36.61 -50.90 20.17
CA GLN A 290 35.94 -49.69 19.69
C GLN A 290 36.91 -48.85 18.85
N GLU A 291 36.40 -48.27 17.76
CA GLU A 291 37.19 -47.42 16.87
C GLU A 291 37.70 -46.16 17.58
N ARG A 292 39.01 -45.92 17.52
CA ARG A 292 39.68 -44.75 18.13
C ARG A 292 40.88 -44.28 17.31
N PRO A 293 41.24 -42.99 17.38
CA PRO A 293 42.51 -42.51 16.83
C PRO A 293 43.69 -43.10 17.59
N VAL A 294 44.70 -43.57 16.86
CA VAL A 294 45.96 -44.08 17.42
C VAL A 294 47.06 -43.07 17.10
N CYS A 295 47.69 -42.55 18.14
CA CYS A 295 48.76 -41.56 18.04
C CYS A 295 50.12 -42.24 18.20
N THR A 296 51.01 -42.05 17.24
CA THR A 296 52.38 -42.59 17.26
C THR A 296 53.39 -41.50 16.93
N CYS A 297 54.60 -41.58 17.49
CA CYS A 297 55.69 -40.73 17.05
C CYS A 297 56.28 -41.31 15.76
N PRO A 298 56.45 -40.49 14.70
CA PRO A 298 57.08 -40.95 13.47
C PRO A 298 58.56 -41.35 13.72
N PRO A 299 59.18 -42.13 12.83
CA PRO A 299 60.58 -42.53 12.98
C PRO A 299 61.52 -41.34 13.22
N GLY A 300 62.41 -41.47 14.20
CA GLY A 300 63.31 -40.41 14.64
C GLY A 300 62.70 -39.42 15.64
N TYR A 301 61.49 -39.67 16.14
CA TYR A 301 60.87 -38.92 17.24
C TYR A 301 60.56 -39.83 18.42
N THR A 302 60.62 -39.27 19.63
CA THR A 302 60.31 -39.92 20.91
C THR A 302 59.40 -39.04 21.76
N GLY A 303 58.89 -39.57 22.87
CA GLY A 303 58.01 -38.84 23.79
C GLY A 303 56.58 -39.37 23.80
N ASN A 304 55.64 -38.55 24.22
CA ASN A 304 54.23 -38.93 24.35
C ASN A 304 53.43 -38.38 23.17
N ALA A 305 53.04 -39.28 22.26
CA ALA A 305 52.32 -38.95 21.03
C ALA A 305 50.94 -38.27 21.22
N LEU A 306 50.35 -38.29 22.42
CA LEU A 306 49.14 -37.52 22.72
C LEU A 306 49.41 -36.05 23.09
N SER A 307 50.65 -35.72 23.45
CA SER A 307 51.03 -34.39 23.91
C SER A 307 52.03 -33.73 22.97
N ASN A 308 53.20 -34.34 22.79
CA ASN A 308 54.26 -33.84 21.93
C ASN A 308 55.26 -34.97 21.62
N CYS A 309 55.55 -35.16 20.33
CA CYS A 309 56.68 -35.94 19.87
C CYS A 309 57.88 -35.01 19.66
N VAL A 310 58.99 -35.31 20.33
CA VAL A 310 60.25 -34.57 20.25
C VAL A 310 61.21 -35.34 19.38
N ARG A 311 61.97 -34.64 18.53
CA ARG A 311 63.00 -35.27 17.71
C ARG A 311 64.01 -36.00 18.62
N GLY A 312 64.25 -37.27 18.34
CA GLY A 312 65.26 -38.07 19.03
C GLY A 312 66.68 -37.59 18.72
N GLU A 313 67.64 -38.06 19.52
CA GLU A 313 69.05 -37.70 19.40
C GLU A 313 69.72 -38.34 18.18
N CYS A 314 69.20 -39.48 17.73
CA CYS A 314 69.73 -40.25 16.60
C CYS A 314 68.61 -40.93 15.80
N GLN A 315 68.82 -41.14 14.50
CA GLN A 315 68.00 -42.06 13.68
C GLN A 315 68.73 -43.36 13.36
N SER A 316 70.06 -43.32 13.37
CA SER A 316 70.94 -44.46 13.12
C SER A 316 72.16 -44.43 14.03
N ASP A 317 72.84 -45.57 14.16
CA ASP A 317 74.07 -45.68 14.95
C ASP A 317 75.16 -44.68 14.54
N ALA A 318 75.22 -44.32 13.25
CA ALA A 318 76.21 -43.40 12.69
C ALA A 318 76.12 -41.97 13.27
N GLU A 319 74.99 -41.61 13.88
CA GLU A 319 74.78 -40.31 14.54
C GLU A 319 75.25 -40.31 16.00
N CYS A 320 75.55 -41.49 16.56
CA CYS A 320 76.07 -41.64 17.91
C CYS A 320 77.60 -41.77 17.91
N ALA A 321 78.23 -41.42 19.03
CA ALA A 321 79.65 -41.71 19.23
C ALA A 321 79.90 -43.23 19.20
N ASP A 322 81.11 -43.66 18.79
CA ASP A 322 81.48 -45.09 18.61
C ASP A 322 81.18 -46.04 19.79
N HIS A 323 81.14 -45.50 21.01
CA HIS A 323 80.85 -46.22 22.26
C HIS A 323 79.37 -46.22 22.65
N LYS A 324 78.49 -45.69 21.80
CA LYS A 324 77.04 -45.63 21.99
C LYS A 324 76.33 -46.23 20.79
N ALA A 325 75.13 -46.73 20.99
CA ALA A 325 74.26 -47.23 19.95
C ALA A 325 72.97 -46.42 19.92
N CYS A 326 72.36 -46.30 18.74
CA CYS A 326 71.08 -45.67 18.57
C CYS A 326 69.97 -46.67 18.90
N ILE A 327 69.44 -46.60 20.13
CA ILE A 327 68.36 -47.47 20.58
C ILE A 327 67.16 -46.60 20.92
N SER A 328 66.02 -46.88 20.29
CA SER A 328 64.79 -46.09 20.45
C SER A 328 65.00 -44.58 20.23
N TYR A 329 65.84 -44.24 19.25
CA TYR A 329 66.22 -42.86 18.87
C TYR A 329 66.95 -42.06 19.95
N GLN A 330 67.59 -42.74 20.90
CA GLN A 330 68.50 -42.16 21.89
C GLN A 330 69.88 -42.81 21.78
N CYS A 331 70.95 -42.00 21.95
CA CYS A 331 72.31 -42.51 21.96
C CYS A 331 72.65 -43.07 23.35
N VAL A 332 72.41 -44.36 23.54
CA VAL A 332 72.61 -45.08 24.81
C VAL A 332 73.85 -45.97 24.75
N ASP A 333 74.41 -46.30 25.91
CA ASP A 333 75.49 -47.28 25.99
C ASP A 333 74.94 -48.69 25.69
N PRO A 334 75.40 -49.39 24.63
CA PRO A 334 74.90 -50.71 24.29
C PRO A 334 75.22 -51.75 25.38
N CYS A 335 76.13 -51.47 26.32
CA CYS A 335 76.51 -52.43 27.36
C CYS A 335 75.49 -52.62 28.48
N VAL A 336 74.51 -51.73 28.63
CA VAL A 336 73.53 -51.81 29.72
C VAL A 336 72.62 -53.02 29.54
N GLY A 337 72.80 -54.03 30.40
CA GLY A 337 71.92 -55.21 30.48
C GLY A 337 72.10 -56.26 29.37
N GLN A 338 73.12 -56.12 28.50
CA GLN A 338 73.33 -57.04 27.38
C GLN A 338 74.26 -58.23 27.70
N CYS A 339 75.17 -58.08 28.66
CA CYS A 339 76.11 -59.15 29.02
C CYS A 339 75.64 -59.97 30.22
N GLY A 340 76.04 -61.24 30.22
CA GLY A 340 75.70 -62.20 31.28
C GLY A 340 76.33 -61.86 32.63
N VAL A 341 75.77 -62.42 33.70
CA VAL A 341 76.25 -62.16 35.06
C VAL A 341 77.72 -62.57 35.19
N GLY A 342 78.58 -61.62 35.60
CA GLY A 342 80.03 -61.81 35.75
C GLY A 342 80.86 -61.57 34.49
N ALA A 343 80.24 -61.21 33.35
CA ALA A 343 80.94 -60.81 32.13
C ALA A 343 81.30 -59.32 32.15
N GLN A 344 82.39 -58.95 31.46
CA GLN A 344 82.76 -57.56 31.17
C GLN A 344 82.21 -57.15 29.81
N CYS A 345 81.60 -55.96 29.74
CA CYS A 345 81.14 -55.39 28.49
C CYS A 345 82.07 -54.29 27.99
N GLN A 346 82.33 -54.28 26.69
CA GLN A 346 82.95 -53.16 25.98
C GLN A 346 82.07 -52.74 24.80
N ALA A 347 81.70 -51.47 24.71
CA ALA A 347 81.03 -50.94 23.53
C ALA A 347 82.04 -50.76 22.40
N LYS A 348 81.87 -51.48 21.28
CA LYS A 348 82.73 -51.36 20.08
C LYS A 348 81.87 -51.33 18.84
N ARG A 349 82.06 -50.30 18.00
CA ARG A 349 81.29 -50.09 16.75
C ARG A 349 79.78 -50.18 16.99
N HIS A 350 79.29 -49.47 18.00
CA HIS A 350 77.88 -49.44 18.41
C HIS A 350 77.32 -50.78 18.93
N LEU A 351 78.15 -51.80 19.16
CA LEU A 351 77.73 -53.10 19.68
C LEU A 351 78.30 -53.39 21.06
N ALA A 352 77.53 -54.11 21.87
CA ALA A 352 77.98 -54.67 23.13
C ALA A 352 78.88 -55.89 22.86
N VAL A 353 80.16 -55.80 23.23
CA VAL A 353 81.10 -56.92 23.16
C VAL A 353 81.31 -57.47 24.56
N CYS A 354 80.68 -58.61 24.84
CA CYS A 354 80.78 -59.30 26.12
C CYS A 354 81.97 -60.24 26.14
N THR A 355 82.80 -60.15 27.17
CA THR A 355 83.96 -61.03 27.37
C THR A 355 84.02 -61.53 28.80
N CYS A 356 84.48 -62.77 29.00
CA CYS A 356 84.75 -63.27 30.33
C CYS A 356 86.08 -62.71 30.83
N PRO A 357 86.12 -62.03 31.99
CA PRO A 357 87.37 -61.53 32.56
C PRO A 357 88.35 -62.67 32.85
N ALA A 358 89.65 -62.35 32.84
CA ALA A 358 90.72 -63.32 33.02
C ALA A 358 90.52 -64.18 34.28
N GLY A 359 90.58 -65.51 34.12
CA GLY A 359 90.33 -66.49 35.20
C GLY A 359 88.88 -66.99 35.31
N THR A 360 87.97 -66.51 34.45
CA THR A 360 86.60 -67.00 34.32
C THR A 360 86.35 -67.67 32.96
N GLN A 361 85.43 -68.63 32.90
CA GLN A 361 85.02 -69.35 31.69
C GLN A 361 83.50 -69.51 31.67
N GLY A 362 82.91 -69.55 30.48
CA GLY A 362 81.46 -69.62 30.25
C GLY A 362 81.09 -68.93 28.94
N ASP A 363 79.80 -68.70 28.76
CA ASP A 363 79.28 -67.86 27.67
C ASP A 363 79.10 -66.44 28.22
N ALA A 364 79.81 -65.47 27.65
CA ALA A 364 79.81 -64.08 28.11
C ALA A 364 78.45 -63.38 27.95
N LEU A 365 77.54 -63.89 27.12
CA LEU A 365 76.15 -63.40 27.03
C LEU A 365 75.24 -63.98 28.11
N VAL A 366 75.63 -65.10 28.73
CA VAL A 366 74.80 -65.82 29.72
C VAL A 366 75.36 -65.68 31.14
N SER A 367 76.60 -66.12 31.37
CA SER A 367 77.31 -65.98 32.64
C SER A 367 78.77 -66.43 32.52
N CYS A 368 79.68 -65.71 33.19
CA CYS A 368 81.07 -66.11 33.36
C CYS A 368 81.32 -66.57 34.80
N ARG A 369 81.96 -67.73 34.98
CA ARG A 369 82.24 -68.31 36.30
C ARG A 369 83.72 -68.64 36.46
N THR A 370 84.27 -68.53 37.66
CA THR A 370 85.69 -68.81 37.94
C THR A 370 86.05 -70.27 37.64
N ALA A 371 87.15 -70.50 36.91
CA ALA A 371 87.58 -71.82 36.41
C ALA A 371 87.97 -72.85 37.50
N ARG A 372 87.79 -72.55 38.80
CA ARG A 372 88.08 -73.49 39.91
C ARG A 372 87.04 -74.60 40.09
N ASN A 373 85.95 -74.60 39.33
CA ASN A 373 84.90 -75.64 39.43
C ASN A 373 84.43 -76.11 38.04
N TYR A 374 85.33 -76.66 37.23
CA TYR A 374 84.96 -77.60 36.18
C TYR A 374 85.61 -78.96 36.47
N PRO A 375 84.84 -79.99 36.92
CA PRO A 375 85.37 -81.34 36.97
C PRO A 375 85.60 -81.85 35.54
N VAL A 376 86.80 -82.37 35.29
CA VAL A 376 87.17 -83.05 34.05
C VAL A 376 86.59 -84.48 34.05
N ALA A 377 86.11 -84.88 32.87
CA ALA A 377 85.71 -86.23 32.40
C ALA A 377 84.31 -86.72 32.84
N ARG A 378 83.45 -87.20 31.94
CA ARG A 378 83.71 -88.32 31.02
C ARG A 378 82.84 -88.26 29.76
N TYR A 379 83.49 -88.51 28.63
CA TYR A 379 82.88 -88.93 27.39
C TYR A 379 82.18 -90.28 27.61
N ASN A 380 80.86 -90.35 27.41
CA ASN A 380 80.16 -91.62 27.25
C ASN A 380 79.18 -91.52 26.09
N LYS A 381 79.59 -92.18 25.02
CA LYS A 381 78.83 -92.46 23.81
C LYS A 381 77.77 -93.52 24.15
N LYS A 382 76.48 -93.17 24.20
CA LYS A 382 75.39 -94.14 24.04
C LYS A 382 74.25 -93.58 23.20
N ARG A 383 73.78 -94.45 22.31
CA ARG A 383 72.76 -94.33 21.27
C ARG A 383 71.33 -94.33 21.85
N ASN A 384 70.40 -93.71 21.10
CA ASN A 384 68.94 -93.98 20.95
C ASN A 384 68.07 -93.85 22.21
N ALA A 385 66.79 -93.46 22.21
CA ALA A 385 65.73 -93.46 21.20
C ALA A 385 64.64 -92.42 21.58
N VAL A 386 63.86 -92.06 20.57
CA VAL A 386 62.63 -91.24 20.54
C VAL A 386 61.44 -92.12 21.00
N PRO A 387 60.32 -91.55 21.47
CA PRO A 387 59.14 -91.34 20.59
C PRO A 387 58.71 -89.88 20.44
#